data_AF-A0A4U0VY36-F1
#
_entry.id   AF-A0A4U0VY36-F1
#
_cell.length_a   1.000
_cell.length_b   1.000
_cell.length_c   1.000
_cell.angle_alpha   90.00
_cell.angle_beta   90.00
_cell.angle_gamma   90.00
#
_symmetry.space_group_name_H-M   'P 1'
#
loop_
_entity.id
_entity.type
_entity.pdbx_description
1 polymer ?
#
loop_
_entity_poly.entity_id
_entity_poly.type
_entity_poly.pdbx_seq_one_letter_code
_entity_poly.pdbx_strand_id
1 'polypeptide(L)'
;MLGLPVNTRAPPRSTRRALSSAAGTTSSSWTASRSSGRRYFVLVLLCVAGALVVSLNARSAKRARLERRSLSRPRTSSGSLRRLYGKDRVGAGAEVERACGERNKGLTLWLDVLQGLESECPTLESHERAQIVKNAKHQCGSWCLWDLDVPAHVGWYLTGPCFVPFAGSHPDCDHWWSARPGHEQIDDLDQDDLAIE
;
A
#
# COMPACT_ATOMS: atom_id res chain seq x y z
N MET A 1 24.87 -41.72 -14.09
CA MET A 1 23.75 -41.70 -13.12
C MET A 1 24.34 -41.79 -11.72
N LEU A 2 24.54 -40.66 -11.05
CA LEU A 2 24.97 -40.62 -9.65
C LEU A 2 24.03 -39.65 -8.93
N GLY A 3 23.14 -40.22 -8.12
CA GLY A 3 22.21 -39.46 -7.29
C GLY A 3 22.91 -38.97 -6.03
N LEU A 4 22.74 -37.68 -5.71
CA LEU A 4 23.20 -37.09 -4.46
C LEU A 4 22.01 -36.99 -3.47
N PRO A 5 22.24 -37.19 -2.17
CA PRO A 5 21.18 -37.20 -1.16
C PRO A 5 20.73 -35.78 -0.77
N VAL A 6 19.40 -35.60 -0.73
CA VAL A 6 18.72 -34.40 -0.20
C VAL A 6 18.78 -34.43 1.33
N ASN A 7 19.31 -33.36 1.92
CA ASN A 7 19.44 -33.19 3.36
C ASN A 7 18.34 -32.24 3.85
N THR A 8 17.28 -32.80 4.44
CA THR A 8 16.14 -32.05 5.00
C THR A 8 16.44 -31.58 6.42
N ARG A 9 16.75 -30.30 6.60
CA ARG A 9 16.83 -29.64 7.92
C ARG A 9 15.53 -28.91 8.22
N ALA A 10 14.86 -29.33 9.30
CA ALA A 10 13.64 -28.70 9.81
C ALA A 10 13.93 -27.35 10.50
N PRO A 11 13.01 -26.36 10.44
CA PRO A 11 13.16 -25.09 11.15
C PRO A 11 12.71 -25.16 12.63
N PRO A 12 13.28 -24.31 13.50
CA PRO A 12 12.97 -24.29 14.94
C PRO A 12 11.66 -23.55 15.26
N ARG A 13 10.94 -24.08 16.26
CA ARG A 13 9.72 -23.51 16.85
C ARG A 13 10.03 -22.21 17.61
N SER A 14 9.40 -21.11 17.20
CA SER A 14 9.38 -19.83 17.91
C SER A 14 8.29 -19.80 18.99
N THR A 15 8.68 -19.48 20.22
CA THR A 15 7.81 -19.31 21.40
C THR A 15 7.38 -17.85 21.51
N ARG A 16 6.09 -17.56 21.29
CA ARG A 16 5.49 -16.25 21.61
C ARG A 16 5.17 -16.16 23.10
N ARG A 17 5.76 -15.17 23.79
CA ARG A 17 5.26 -14.66 25.08
C ARG A 17 4.23 -13.56 24.83
N ALA A 18 3.06 -13.72 25.45
CA ALA A 18 2.06 -12.68 25.68
C ALA A 18 2.33 -11.94 27.00
N LEU A 19 1.49 -10.92 27.30
CA LEU A 19 1.33 -10.11 28.53
C LEU A 19 1.88 -8.67 28.36
N SER A 20 1.19 -7.58 28.74
CA SER A 20 -0.12 -7.35 29.35
C SER A 20 -0.51 -5.88 29.18
N SER A 21 -1.81 -5.62 29.04
CA SER A 21 -2.43 -4.29 29.15
C SER A 21 -2.67 -3.90 30.61
N ALA A 22 -2.48 -2.63 30.95
CA ALA A 22 -2.97 -2.04 32.19
C ALA A 22 -3.86 -0.82 31.86
N ALA A 23 -5.13 -0.91 32.22
CA ALA A 23 -6.12 0.15 32.11
C ALA A 23 -6.24 0.85 33.48
N GLY A 24 -6.05 2.18 33.50
CA GLY A 24 -6.34 3.03 34.65
C GLY A 24 -7.56 3.89 34.34
N THR A 25 -8.65 3.69 35.09
CA THR A 25 -9.87 4.49 35.01
C THR A 25 -9.95 5.35 36.27
N THR A 26 -9.85 6.68 36.15
CA THR A 26 -10.10 7.62 37.23
C THR A 26 -11.44 8.32 37.02
N SER A 27 -12.31 8.15 38.00
CA SER A 27 -13.64 8.74 38.08
C SER A 27 -13.61 9.95 39.01
N SER A 28 -14.02 11.11 38.49
CA SER A 28 -14.19 12.34 39.27
C SER A 28 -15.66 12.76 39.29
N SER A 29 -16.26 12.77 40.48
CA SER A 29 -17.61 13.24 40.76
C SER A 29 -17.60 14.75 41.08
N TRP A 30 -18.46 15.50 40.40
CA TRP A 30 -18.72 16.92 40.67
C TRP A 30 -20.18 17.09 41.04
N THR A 31 -20.45 17.59 42.24
CA THR A 31 -21.79 17.94 42.72
C THR A 31 -22.08 19.40 42.36
N ALA A 32 -23.04 19.60 41.45
CA ALA A 32 -23.43 20.93 40.98
C ALA A 32 -24.52 21.57 41.85
N SER A 33 -24.23 22.80 42.29
CA SER A 33 -25.14 23.73 42.96
C SER A 33 -26.28 24.17 42.03
N ARG A 34 -27.52 24.06 42.53
CA ARG A 34 -28.77 24.16 41.79
C ARG A 34 -29.49 25.45 42.20
N SER A 35 -29.71 26.38 41.27
CA SER A 35 -31.00 27.14 41.17
C SER A 35 -31.04 28.24 40.10
N SER A 36 -29.92 28.72 39.55
CA SER A 36 -29.97 29.81 38.53
C SER A 36 -29.64 29.39 37.09
N GLY A 37 -29.13 28.18 36.88
CA GLY A 37 -28.63 27.73 35.57
C GLY A 37 -29.70 27.31 34.55
N ARG A 38 -30.97 27.19 34.93
CA ARG A 38 -32.00 26.60 34.06
C ARG A 38 -32.34 27.46 32.84
N ARG A 39 -32.33 28.79 32.99
CA ARG A 39 -32.59 29.72 31.87
C ARG A 39 -31.40 29.81 30.92
N TYR A 40 -30.19 29.85 31.47
CA TYR A 40 -28.95 29.84 30.67
C TYR A 40 -28.78 28.53 29.90
N PHE A 41 -29.12 27.38 30.51
CA PHE A 41 -29.01 26.08 29.87
C PHE A 41 -29.95 25.94 28.65
N VAL A 42 -31.17 26.48 28.73
CA VAL A 42 -32.12 26.47 27.60
C VAL A 42 -31.62 27.35 26.45
N LEU A 43 -31.09 28.54 26.74
CA LEU A 43 -30.53 29.42 25.71
C LEU A 43 -29.30 28.79 25.03
N VAL A 44 -28.39 28.19 25.80
CA VAL A 44 -27.22 27.48 25.25
C VAL A 44 -27.65 26.30 24.37
N LEU A 45 -28.63 25.51 24.80
CA LEU A 45 -29.16 24.40 23.98
C LEU A 45 -29.76 24.88 22.66
N LEU A 46 -30.51 25.98 22.65
CA LEU A 46 -31.07 26.55 21.43
C LEU A 46 -29.98 27.06 20.48
N CYS A 47 -28.94 27.72 21.00
CA CYS A 47 -27.80 28.15 20.20
C CYS A 47 -27.03 26.97 19.58
N VAL A 48 -26.78 25.91 20.36
CA VAL A 48 -26.08 24.71 19.88
C VAL A 48 -26.92 23.99 18.82
N ALA A 49 -28.23 23.84 19.03
CA ALA A 49 -29.13 23.24 18.06
C ALA A 49 -29.17 24.04 16.74
N GLY A 50 -29.24 25.38 16.82
CA GLY A 50 -29.17 26.25 15.64
C GLY A 50 -27.87 26.10 14.87
N ALA A 51 -26.71 26.10 15.55
CA ALA A 51 -25.40 25.90 14.93
C ALA A 51 -25.26 24.52 14.26
N LEU A 52 -25.85 23.48 14.86
CA LEU A 52 -25.89 22.13 14.29
C LEU A 52 -26.71 22.07 13.00
N VAL A 53 -27.90 22.66 12.98
CA VAL A 53 -28.77 22.70 11.79
C VAL A 53 -28.08 23.46 10.64
N VAL A 54 -27.46 24.60 10.92
CA VAL A 54 -26.68 25.37 9.92
C VAL A 54 -25.50 24.54 9.40
N SER A 55 -24.77 23.86 10.28
CA SER A 55 -23.62 23.02 9.90
C SER A 55 -24.03 21.81 9.05
N LEU A 56 -25.18 21.19 9.34
CA LEU A 56 -25.72 20.08 8.56
C LEU A 56 -26.19 20.54 7.16
N ASN A 57 -26.86 21.69 7.06
CA ASN A 57 -27.28 22.27 5.78
C ASN A 57 -26.07 22.69 4.92
N ALA A 58 -25.02 23.26 5.52
CA ALA A 58 -23.79 23.61 4.80
C ALA A 58 -23.05 22.37 4.25
N ARG A 59 -23.10 21.23 4.96
CA ARG A 59 -22.52 19.95 4.49
C ARG A 59 -23.30 19.36 3.30
N SER A 60 -24.62 19.51 3.29
CA SER A 60 -25.47 19.05 2.17
C SER A 60 -25.14 19.80 0.88
N ALA A 61 -25.01 21.13 0.93
CA ALA A 61 -24.68 21.96 -0.23
C ALA A 61 -23.27 21.67 -0.80
N LYS A 62 -22.30 21.29 0.05
CA LYS A 62 -20.95 20.89 -0.40
C LYS A 62 -20.97 19.53 -1.13
N ARG A 63 -21.81 18.57 -0.71
CA ARG A 63 -21.92 17.26 -1.39
C ARG A 63 -22.50 17.41 -2.80
N ALA A 64 -23.55 18.22 -2.98
CA ALA A 64 -24.17 18.44 -4.29
C ALA A 64 -23.23 19.12 -5.31
N ARG A 65 -22.29 19.98 -4.86
CA ARG A 65 -21.27 20.60 -5.74
C ARG A 65 -20.17 19.63 -6.17
N LEU A 66 -19.80 18.67 -5.33
CA LEU A 66 -18.81 17.65 -5.69
C LEU A 66 -19.37 16.68 -6.73
N GLU A 67 -20.63 16.30 -6.60
CA GLU A 67 -21.28 15.36 -7.52
C GLU A 67 -21.43 15.94 -8.94
N ARG A 68 -21.76 17.24 -9.08
CA ARG A 68 -21.77 17.90 -10.40
C ARG A 68 -20.39 18.05 -11.04
N ARG A 69 -19.32 18.21 -10.26
CA ARG A 69 -17.94 18.26 -10.79
C ARG A 69 -17.45 16.89 -11.28
N SER A 70 -17.95 15.80 -10.70
CA SER A 70 -17.61 14.44 -11.15
C SER A 70 -18.23 14.08 -12.51
N LEU A 71 -19.39 14.65 -12.86
CA LEU A 71 -20.10 14.32 -14.11
C LEU A 71 -19.73 15.21 -15.31
N SER A 72 -18.99 16.31 -15.10
CA SER A 72 -18.72 17.30 -16.15
C SER A 72 -17.25 17.47 -16.51
N ARG A 73 -16.37 16.59 -16.01
CA ARG A 73 -15.04 16.45 -16.60
C ARG A 73 -15.13 15.35 -17.65
N PRO A 74 -15.30 15.68 -18.96
CA PRO A 74 -14.97 14.71 -19.99
C PRO A 74 -13.57 14.23 -19.62
N ARG A 75 -13.43 12.91 -19.50
CA ARG A 75 -12.17 12.23 -19.24
C ARG A 75 -11.32 12.50 -20.49
N THR A 76 -10.76 13.72 -20.56
CA THR A 76 -9.85 14.17 -21.60
C THR A 76 -8.84 13.07 -21.69
N SER A 77 -8.81 12.41 -22.85
CA SER A 77 -7.94 11.32 -23.21
C SER A 77 -6.62 11.53 -22.50
N SER A 78 -6.43 10.79 -21.40
CA SER A 78 -5.12 10.64 -20.79
C SER A 78 -4.24 10.25 -21.95
N GLY A 79 -3.33 11.15 -22.33
CA GLY A 79 -2.61 11.09 -23.59
C GLY A 79 -2.24 9.64 -23.85
N SER A 80 -2.73 9.11 -24.96
CA SER A 80 -2.45 7.75 -25.40
C SER A 80 -0.94 7.60 -25.35
N LEU A 81 -0.42 7.10 -24.23
CA LEU A 81 0.96 6.67 -24.11
C LEU A 81 1.04 5.60 -25.18
N ARG A 82 1.74 5.93 -26.27
CA ARG A 82 1.76 5.17 -27.51
C ARG A 82 1.87 3.69 -27.14
N ARG A 83 0.76 2.96 -27.30
CA ARG A 83 0.78 1.50 -27.29
C ARG A 83 1.64 1.10 -28.45
N LEU A 84 2.87 0.71 -28.14
CA LEU A 84 3.79 0.32 -29.19
C LEU A 84 3.56 -1.15 -29.58
N TYR A 85 3.09 -2.02 -28.67
CA TYR A 85 3.14 -3.47 -28.91
C TYR A 85 2.02 -4.37 -28.32
N GLY A 86 1.18 -3.92 -27.38
CA GLY A 86 0.30 -4.83 -26.62
C GLY A 86 -1.18 -4.84 -26.99
N LYS A 87 -1.83 -5.97 -26.64
CA LYS A 87 -3.29 -6.13 -26.62
C LYS A 87 -3.90 -5.31 -25.47
N ASP A 88 -5.20 -5.03 -25.56
CA ASP A 88 -5.94 -4.49 -24.41
C ASP A 88 -5.84 -5.42 -23.20
N ARG A 89 -5.23 -4.93 -22.12
CA ARG A 89 -5.10 -5.66 -20.86
C ARG A 89 -6.23 -5.32 -19.91
N VAL A 90 -6.50 -6.24 -18.99
CA VAL A 90 -7.45 -6.07 -17.87
C VAL A 90 -6.78 -6.44 -16.54
N GLY A 91 -7.45 -6.14 -15.43
CA GLY A 91 -6.97 -6.51 -14.09
C GLY A 91 -5.61 -5.91 -13.72
N ALA A 92 -4.76 -6.74 -13.11
CA ALA A 92 -3.42 -6.38 -12.64
C ALA A 92 -2.50 -5.84 -13.76
N GLY A 93 -2.47 -6.51 -14.91
CA GLY A 93 -1.65 -6.06 -16.05
C GLY A 93 -2.03 -4.65 -16.54
N ALA A 94 -3.33 -4.35 -16.63
CA ALA A 94 -3.81 -3.01 -17.01
C ALA A 94 -3.49 -1.94 -15.96
N GLU A 95 -3.45 -2.33 -14.69
CA GLU A 95 -3.14 -1.43 -13.59
C GLU A 95 -1.67 -1.04 -13.57
N VAL A 96 -0.78 -2.00 -13.82
CA VAL A 96 0.66 -1.76 -13.93
C VAL A 96 1.02 -1.09 -15.25
N GLU A 97 0.36 -1.44 -16.36
CA GLU A 97 0.54 -0.77 -17.67
C GLU A 97 0.28 0.75 -17.56
N ARG A 98 -0.73 1.16 -16.78
CA ARG A 98 -1.01 2.59 -16.55
C ARG A 98 0.11 3.33 -15.82
N ALA A 99 0.86 2.65 -14.95
CA ALA A 99 1.98 3.25 -14.22
C ALA A 99 3.27 3.24 -15.04
N CYS A 100 3.57 2.10 -15.68
CA CYS A 100 4.85 1.87 -16.34
C CYS A 100 4.86 2.31 -17.83
N GLY A 101 3.70 2.25 -18.48
CA GLY A 101 3.56 2.25 -19.93
C GLY A 101 4.06 0.94 -20.55
N GLU A 102 3.91 0.81 -21.87
CA GLU A 102 4.43 -0.34 -22.64
C GLU A 102 5.46 0.14 -23.65
N ARG A 103 6.72 0.22 -23.21
CA ARG A 103 7.79 0.91 -23.96
C ARG A 103 8.63 -0.03 -24.83
N ASN A 104 8.66 -1.32 -24.51
CA ASN A 104 9.45 -2.32 -25.21
C ASN A 104 8.83 -3.72 -25.06
N LYS A 105 9.29 -4.68 -25.87
CA LYS A 105 8.79 -6.06 -25.89
C LYS A 105 9.02 -6.83 -24.58
N GLY A 106 10.09 -6.53 -23.85
CA GLY A 106 10.35 -7.16 -22.54
C GLY A 106 9.27 -6.77 -21.54
N LEU A 107 8.90 -5.49 -21.53
CA LEU A 107 7.83 -4.97 -20.68
C LEU A 107 6.44 -5.50 -21.10
N THR A 108 6.19 -5.69 -22.40
CA THR A 108 4.99 -6.38 -22.91
C THR A 108 4.85 -7.76 -22.27
N LEU A 109 5.88 -8.61 -22.34
CA LEU A 109 5.86 -9.96 -21.78
C LEU A 109 5.66 -9.93 -20.25
N TRP A 110 6.31 -8.99 -19.59
CA TRP A 110 6.18 -8.83 -18.14
C TRP A 110 4.78 -8.35 -17.71
N LEU A 111 4.14 -7.47 -18.49
CA LEU A 111 2.75 -7.06 -18.25
C LEU A 111 1.76 -8.20 -18.50
N ASP A 112 2.05 -9.07 -19.48
CA ASP A 112 1.20 -10.23 -19.78
C ASP A 112 1.24 -11.26 -18.63
N VAL A 113 2.41 -11.47 -18.02
CA VAL A 113 2.57 -12.26 -16.77
C VAL A 113 1.70 -11.68 -15.64
N LEU A 114 1.76 -10.36 -15.45
CA LEU A 114 0.96 -9.69 -14.41
C LEU A 114 -0.55 -9.81 -14.68
N GLN A 115 -0.98 -9.77 -15.94
CA GLN A 115 -2.37 -10.04 -16.30
C GLN A 115 -2.78 -11.49 -15.97
N GLY A 116 -1.87 -12.45 -16.13
CA GLY A 116 -2.08 -13.86 -15.81
C GLY A 116 -2.10 -14.20 -14.32
N LEU A 117 -1.73 -13.29 -13.41
CA LEU A 117 -1.59 -13.57 -11.97
C LEU A 117 -2.82 -14.25 -11.32
N GLU A 118 -4.03 -13.91 -11.75
CA GLU A 118 -5.26 -14.46 -11.16
C GLU A 118 -5.58 -15.87 -11.68
N SER A 119 -5.27 -16.15 -12.96
CA SER A 119 -5.62 -17.40 -13.62
C SER A 119 -4.50 -18.44 -13.61
N GLU A 120 -3.24 -18.00 -13.71
CA GLU A 120 -2.06 -18.86 -13.87
C GLU A 120 -1.36 -19.15 -12.54
N CYS A 121 -1.61 -18.34 -11.51
CA CYS A 121 -0.96 -18.45 -10.20
C CYS A 121 -1.98 -18.67 -9.06
N PRO A 122 -2.67 -19.82 -9.03
CA PRO A 122 -3.74 -20.08 -8.06
C PRO A 122 -3.23 -20.22 -6.61
N THR A 123 -1.94 -20.51 -6.43
CA THR A 123 -1.31 -20.60 -5.09
C THR A 123 -1.12 -19.24 -4.43
N LEU A 124 -1.20 -18.16 -5.20
CA LEU A 124 -0.94 -16.82 -4.71
C LEU A 124 -2.20 -16.28 -4.01
N GLU A 125 -2.04 -15.77 -2.79
CA GLU A 125 -3.18 -15.23 -2.05
C GLU A 125 -3.62 -13.87 -2.62
N SER A 126 -4.88 -13.47 -2.37
CA SER A 126 -5.39 -12.18 -2.86
C SER A 126 -4.62 -10.98 -2.31
N HIS A 127 -4.21 -11.05 -1.04
CA HIS A 127 -3.43 -9.99 -0.40
C HIS A 127 -2.02 -9.89 -1.01
N GLU A 128 -1.40 -11.02 -1.30
CA GLU A 128 -0.08 -11.11 -1.92
C GLU A 128 -0.12 -10.60 -3.37
N ARG A 129 -1.17 -10.94 -4.14
CA ARG A 129 -1.39 -10.37 -5.48
C ARG A 129 -1.47 -8.84 -5.43
N ALA A 130 -2.20 -8.30 -4.45
CA ALA A 130 -2.31 -6.85 -4.30
C ALA A 130 -0.96 -6.20 -3.96
N GLN A 131 -0.13 -6.86 -3.13
CA GLN A 131 1.23 -6.40 -2.85
C GLN A 131 2.14 -6.44 -4.08
N ILE A 132 2.09 -7.52 -4.87
CA ILE A 132 2.84 -7.63 -6.13
C ILE A 132 2.45 -6.49 -7.07
N VAL A 133 1.15 -6.26 -7.29
CA VAL A 133 0.67 -5.17 -8.16
C VAL A 133 1.10 -3.80 -7.63
N LYS A 134 1.06 -3.58 -6.32
CA LYS A 134 1.56 -2.34 -5.70
C LYS A 134 3.05 -2.14 -5.99
N ASN A 135 3.89 -3.14 -5.69
CA ASN A 135 5.34 -3.05 -5.85
C ASN A 135 5.76 -2.97 -7.33
N ALA A 136 5.07 -3.70 -8.22
CA ALA A 136 5.33 -3.72 -9.67
C ALA A 136 5.18 -2.34 -10.32
N LYS A 137 4.25 -1.49 -9.84
CA LYS A 137 4.10 -0.11 -10.35
C LYS A 137 5.34 0.76 -10.15
N HIS A 138 6.17 0.43 -9.17
CA HIS A 138 7.39 1.17 -8.84
C HIS A 138 8.65 0.51 -9.44
N GLN A 139 8.58 -0.78 -9.77
CA GLN A 139 9.71 -1.60 -10.23
C GLN A 139 9.41 -2.18 -11.62
N CYS A 140 9.06 -1.30 -12.55
CA CYS A 140 8.57 -1.64 -13.89
C CYS A 140 9.54 -2.55 -14.67
N GLY A 141 9.08 -3.75 -15.03
CA GLY A 141 9.87 -4.70 -15.82
C GLY A 141 10.92 -5.48 -15.03
N SER A 142 10.96 -5.33 -13.70
CA SER A 142 11.88 -6.11 -12.86
C SER A 142 11.40 -7.56 -12.71
N TRP A 143 12.33 -8.50 -12.83
CA TRP A 143 12.09 -9.91 -12.55
C TRP A 143 12.05 -10.20 -11.05
N CYS A 144 12.71 -9.35 -10.26
CA CYS A 144 12.71 -9.38 -8.81
C CYS A 144 11.94 -8.16 -8.29
N LEU A 145 10.79 -8.40 -7.66
CA LEU A 145 9.98 -7.37 -7.04
C LEU A 145 10.27 -7.35 -5.55
N TRP A 146 10.97 -6.32 -5.09
CA TRP A 146 11.20 -6.12 -3.67
C TRP A 146 9.95 -5.60 -2.99
N ASP A 147 9.67 -6.06 -1.76
CA ASP A 147 8.63 -5.44 -0.95
C ASP A 147 9.11 -4.07 -0.48
N LEU A 148 8.46 -3.00 -0.95
CA LEU A 148 8.83 -1.63 -0.57
C LEU A 148 8.34 -1.25 0.83
N ASP A 149 7.45 -2.04 1.45
CA ASP A 149 6.95 -1.77 2.80
C ASP A 149 7.87 -2.32 3.91
N VAL A 150 8.81 -3.21 3.56
CA VAL A 150 9.68 -3.91 4.52
C VAL A 150 11.15 -3.62 4.18
N PRO A 151 12.00 -3.14 5.11
CA PRO A 151 13.40 -2.83 4.81
C PRO A 151 14.31 -4.08 4.65
N ALA A 152 13.75 -5.28 4.77
CA ALA A 152 14.47 -6.55 4.65
C ALA A 152 14.58 -7.02 3.20
N HIS A 153 15.47 -7.99 2.95
CA HIS A 153 15.58 -8.69 1.67
C HIS A 153 14.40 -9.65 1.51
N VAL A 154 13.23 -9.10 1.20
CA VAL A 154 11.99 -9.85 1.01
C VAL A 154 11.30 -9.34 -0.24
N GLY A 155 10.61 -10.23 -0.94
CA GLY A 155 9.96 -9.88 -2.19
C GLY A 155 9.47 -11.10 -2.95
N TRP A 156 9.35 -10.93 -4.26
CA TRP A 156 8.89 -11.95 -5.19
C TRP A 156 9.82 -12.06 -6.39
N TYR A 157 10.14 -13.30 -6.77
CA TYR A 157 10.91 -13.61 -7.97
C TYR A 157 10.00 -14.22 -9.03
N LEU A 158 10.09 -13.73 -10.26
CA LEU A 158 9.35 -14.28 -11.38
C LEU A 158 9.97 -15.60 -11.86
N THR A 159 9.26 -16.71 -11.68
CA THR A 159 9.63 -18.04 -12.18
C THR A 159 8.52 -18.60 -13.06
N GLY A 160 8.81 -18.72 -14.36
CA GLY A 160 7.79 -19.06 -15.36
C GLY A 160 6.69 -17.98 -15.42
N PRO A 161 5.40 -18.33 -15.28
CA PRO A 161 4.31 -17.36 -15.28
C PRO A 161 4.02 -16.75 -13.90
N CYS A 162 4.70 -17.18 -12.84
CA CYS A 162 4.31 -16.84 -11.47
C CYS A 162 5.43 -16.19 -10.66
N PHE A 163 5.01 -15.25 -9.81
CA PHE A 163 5.85 -14.66 -8.79
C PHE A 163 5.87 -15.57 -7.56
N VAL A 164 7.05 -15.96 -7.11
CA VAL A 164 7.25 -16.80 -5.93
C VAL A 164 7.88 -15.94 -4.82
N PRO A 165 7.32 -15.93 -3.61
CA PRO A 165 7.86 -15.15 -2.51
C PRO A 165 9.23 -15.70 -2.08
N PHE A 166 10.13 -14.80 -1.71
CA PHE A 166 11.39 -15.13 -1.08
C PHE A 166 11.62 -14.25 0.16
N ALA A 167 12.39 -14.78 1.10
CA ALA A 167 12.79 -14.07 2.30
C ALA A 167 14.25 -14.37 2.64
N GLY A 168 15.05 -13.32 2.85
CA GLY A 168 16.49 -13.39 2.97
C GLY A 168 17.20 -13.25 1.62
N SER A 169 18.45 -13.71 1.58
CA SER A 169 19.28 -13.72 0.36
C SER A 169 18.64 -14.61 -0.72
N HIS A 170 18.56 -14.08 -1.93
CA HIS A 170 18.11 -14.80 -3.12
C HIS A 170 19.16 -14.64 -4.23
N PRO A 171 19.75 -15.74 -4.74
CA PRO A 171 20.94 -15.68 -5.60
C PRO A 171 20.73 -14.84 -6.87
N ASP A 172 19.53 -14.90 -7.46
CA ASP A 172 19.21 -14.15 -8.67
C ASP A 172 18.68 -12.75 -8.40
N CYS A 173 18.29 -12.41 -7.17
CA CYS A 173 17.72 -11.08 -6.89
C CYS A 173 18.70 -10.16 -6.18
N ASP A 174 19.60 -10.68 -5.35
CA ASP A 174 20.50 -9.87 -4.52
C ASP A 174 21.34 -8.88 -5.33
N HIS A 175 21.70 -9.21 -6.58
CA HIS A 175 22.45 -8.31 -7.46
C HIS A 175 21.65 -7.07 -7.92
N TRP A 176 20.32 -7.09 -7.80
CA TRP A 176 19.43 -5.97 -8.10
C TRP A 176 18.93 -5.23 -6.85
N TRP A 177 19.43 -5.57 -5.65
CA TRP A 177 18.99 -4.91 -4.41
C TRP A 177 19.25 -3.40 -4.43
N SER A 178 20.40 -2.98 -4.98
CA SER A 178 20.76 -1.57 -5.11
C SER A 178 19.85 -0.78 -6.07
N ALA A 179 19.12 -1.46 -6.95
CA ALA A 179 18.14 -0.83 -7.86
C ALA A 179 16.76 -0.64 -7.21
N ARG A 180 16.60 -1.02 -5.93
CA ARG A 180 15.33 -0.90 -5.19
C ARG A 180 15.00 0.59 -4.96
N PRO A 181 13.82 1.06 -5.42
CA PRO A 181 13.40 2.44 -5.20
C PRO A 181 13.37 2.80 -3.71
N GLY A 182 13.92 3.96 -3.36
CA GLY A 182 13.88 4.52 -1.99
C GLY A 182 15.03 4.08 -1.07
N HIS A 183 16.01 3.30 -1.56
CA HIS A 183 17.18 2.92 -0.76
C HIS A 183 18.24 4.04 -0.64
N GLU A 184 18.22 5.03 -1.54
CA GLU A 184 19.30 6.03 -1.68
C GLU A 184 19.36 7.10 -0.57
N GLN A 185 18.47 7.11 0.42
CA GLN A 185 18.35 8.25 1.36
C GLN A 185 18.73 7.98 2.82
N ILE A 186 19.22 6.77 3.16
CA ILE A 186 19.53 6.46 4.57
C ILE A 186 21.01 6.66 4.89
N ASP A 187 21.92 6.53 3.92
CA ASP A 187 23.36 6.56 4.19
C ASP A 187 23.95 7.98 4.29
N ASP A 188 23.21 9.01 3.88
CA ASP A 188 23.70 10.41 3.85
C ASP A 188 23.34 11.25 5.10
N LEU A 189 22.53 10.72 6.04
CA LEU A 189 22.01 11.52 7.16
C LEU A 189 22.79 11.39 8.49
N ASP A 190 23.79 10.52 8.56
CA ASP A 190 24.55 10.29 9.81
C ASP A 190 26.02 10.76 9.76
N GLN A 191 26.49 11.40 8.68
CA GLN A 191 27.92 11.73 8.53
C GLN A 191 28.31 13.16 8.98
N ASP A 192 27.38 14.11 9.11
CA ASP A 192 27.72 15.53 9.34
C ASP A 192 27.65 16.00 10.82
N ASP A 193 27.11 15.19 11.75
CA ASP A 193 26.98 15.58 13.16
C ASP A 193 28.20 15.19 14.04
N LEU A 194 29.29 14.68 13.45
CA LEU A 194 30.51 14.28 14.17
C LEU A 194 31.73 15.20 13.93
N ALA A 195 31.54 16.36 13.29
CA ALA A 195 32.62 17.32 13.05
C ALA A 195 32.36 18.67 13.76
N ILE A 196 32.29 18.66 15.09
CA ILE A 196 32.50 19.87 15.91
C ILE A 196 33.53 19.53 17.00
N GLU A 197 34.80 19.78 16.70
CA GLU A 197 35.87 20.00 17.70
C GLU A 197 36.63 21.29 17.37
#